data_AF-A0AAQ3S580-F1
#
_entry.id   AF-A0AAQ3S580-F1
#
_cell.length_a   1.000
_cell.length_b   1.000
_cell.length_c   1.000
_cell.angle_alpha   90.00
_cell.angle_beta   90.00
_cell.angle_gamma   90.00
#
_symmetry.space_group_name_H-M   'P 1'
#
loop_
_entity.id
_entity.type
_entity.pdbx_description
1 polymer ?
#
loop_
_entity_poly.entity_id
_entity_poly.type
_entity_poly.pdbx_seq_one_letter_code
_entity_poly.pdbx_strand_id
1 'polypeptide(L)'
;MLHNRDRGVRGKLERAKKRSEEEHRVGFFIVAKMSTMKFCRECNNILYPKEDRDQKILLYACRNCDHQEVADNFCVYRNEIHHSVGERTQVLQDVAADPTLPRTKSVRCTQCNHGEAVFFQVNSCSYA
;
A
#
# COMPACT_ATOMS: atom_id res chain seq x y z
N MET A 1 56.19 -7.72 23.85
CA MET A 1 55.45 -8.36 22.73
C MET A 1 53.98 -8.41 23.08
N LEU A 2 53.24 -7.34 22.81
CA LEU A 2 51.78 -7.34 22.86
C LEU A 2 51.34 -6.55 21.66
N HIS A 3 50.71 -7.20 20.68
CA HIS A 3 49.70 -6.57 19.84
C HIS A 3 49.05 -7.60 18.91
N ASN A 4 47.73 -7.46 18.81
CA ASN A 4 46.86 -7.88 17.70
C ASN A 4 46.11 -9.20 17.86
N ARG A 5 45.00 -9.15 18.62
CA ARG A 5 43.89 -10.11 18.54
C ARG A 5 42.52 -9.45 18.29
N ASP A 6 42.46 -8.31 17.59
CA ASP A 6 41.18 -7.57 17.38
C ASP A 6 40.94 -7.07 15.94
N ARG A 7 41.07 -7.96 14.94
CA ARG A 7 40.66 -7.64 13.55
C ARG A 7 39.62 -8.60 12.95
N GLY A 8 39.04 -9.51 13.74
CA GLY A 8 38.06 -10.49 13.24
C GLY A 8 36.58 -10.06 13.36
N VAL A 9 36.25 -9.14 14.26
CA VAL A 9 34.83 -8.83 14.59
C VAL A 9 34.28 -7.66 13.77
N ARG A 10 35.14 -6.76 13.27
CA ARG A 10 34.72 -5.58 12.49
C ARG A 10 34.10 -5.93 11.12
N GLY A 11 34.61 -6.95 10.43
CA GLY A 11 34.13 -7.30 9.09
C GLY A 11 32.76 -8.00 9.03
N LYS A 12 32.28 -8.57 10.16
CA LYS A 12 30.94 -9.18 10.21
C LYS A 12 29.84 -8.15 10.48
N LEU A 13 30.16 -7.08 11.22
CA LEU A 13 29.21 -6.00 11.52
C LEU A 13 28.96 -5.10 10.29
N GLU A 14 29.99 -4.86 9.47
CA GLU A 14 29.86 -4.06 8.23
C GLU A 14 29.04 -4.76 7.13
N ARG A 15 29.09 -6.10 7.05
CA ARG A 15 28.24 -6.86 6.11
C ARG A 15 26.76 -6.87 6.49
N ALA A 16 26.44 -6.82 7.78
CA ALA A 16 25.06 -6.73 8.25
C ALA A 16 24.44 -5.35 7.93
N LYS A 17 25.25 -4.28 8.04
CA LYS A 17 24.81 -2.91 7.76
C LYS A 17 24.51 -2.64 6.28
N LYS A 18 25.27 -3.27 5.37
CA LYS A 18 24.99 -3.22 3.92
C LYS A 18 23.68 -3.93 3.53
N ARG A 19 23.29 -4.99 4.25
CA ARG A 19 22.07 -5.75 3.97
C ARG A 19 20.80 -4.97 4.34
N SER A 20 20.84 -4.20 5.42
CA SER A 20 19.70 -3.35 5.84
C SER A 20 19.51 -2.12 4.94
N GLU A 21 20.59 -1.56 4.38
CA GLU A 21 20.47 -0.43 3.43
C GLU A 21 19.88 -0.87 2.08
N GLU A 22 20.12 -2.11 1.68
CA GLU A 22 19.56 -2.68 0.44
C GLU A 22 18.06 -3.01 0.60
N GLU A 23 17.63 -3.57 1.74
CA GLU A 23 16.21 -3.83 2.04
C GLU A 23 15.37 -2.53 2.10
N HIS A 24 15.92 -1.43 2.60
CA HIS A 24 15.24 -0.12 2.61
C HIS A 24 15.08 0.49 1.20
N ARG A 25 15.98 0.16 0.26
CA ARG A 25 15.86 0.57 -1.15
C ARG A 25 14.79 -0.23 -1.89
N VAL A 26 14.54 -1.49 -1.49
CA VAL A 26 13.43 -2.29 -2.03
C VAL A 26 12.09 -1.79 -1.48
N GLY A 27 12.03 -1.36 -0.21
CA GLY A 27 10.80 -0.82 0.40
C GLY A 27 10.31 0.50 -0.21
N PHE A 28 11.23 1.39 -0.64
CA PHE A 28 10.85 2.69 -1.22
C PHE A 28 10.30 2.59 -2.65
N PHE A 29 10.71 1.57 -3.42
CA PHE A 29 10.17 1.31 -4.78
C PHE A 29 8.77 0.68 -4.77
N ILE A 30 8.31 0.12 -3.63
CA ILE A 30 7.02 -0.57 -3.52
C ILE A 30 5.84 0.40 -3.32
N VAL A 31 6.10 1.71 -3.18
CA VAL A 31 5.09 2.71 -3.57
C VAL A 31 5.03 2.78 -5.11
N ALA A 32 4.93 1.62 -5.77
CA ALA A 32 4.55 1.55 -7.16
C ALA A 32 3.16 2.18 -7.22
N LYS A 33 3.16 3.41 -7.75
CA LYS A 33 2.01 4.25 -8.02
C LYS A 33 0.88 3.35 -8.52
N MET A 34 -0.15 3.16 -7.68
CA MET A 34 -1.31 2.37 -8.04
C MET A 34 -1.77 2.81 -9.43
N SER A 35 -1.99 1.86 -10.33
CA SER A 35 -2.54 2.16 -11.64
C SER A 35 -3.97 2.67 -11.43
N THR A 36 -4.13 3.99 -11.48
CA THR A 36 -5.43 4.63 -11.42
C THR A 36 -6.18 4.33 -12.71
N MET A 37 -7.41 3.83 -12.63
CA MET A 37 -8.25 3.63 -13.82
C MET A 37 -8.48 4.97 -14.52
N LYS A 38 -8.24 5.00 -15.84
CA LYS A 38 -8.40 6.17 -16.70
C LYS A 38 -9.72 6.08 -17.47
N PHE A 39 -10.39 7.22 -17.60
CA PHE A 39 -11.67 7.34 -18.29
C PHE A 39 -11.55 8.30 -19.47
N CYS A 40 -12.24 7.97 -20.57
CA CYS A 40 -12.28 8.80 -21.76
C CYS A 40 -13.01 10.13 -21.48
N ARG A 41 -12.46 11.25 -21.95
CA ARG A 41 -13.05 12.59 -21.73
C ARG A 41 -14.32 12.84 -22.54
N GLU A 42 -14.54 12.07 -23.60
CA GLU A 42 -15.67 12.28 -24.53
C GLU A 42 -16.89 11.45 -24.15
N CYS A 43 -16.70 10.16 -23.87
CA CYS A 43 -17.79 9.21 -23.60
C CYS A 43 -17.79 8.61 -22.20
N ASN A 44 -16.88 9.03 -21.30
CA ASN A 44 -16.75 8.53 -19.93
C ASN A 44 -16.60 6.99 -19.81
N ASN A 45 -16.23 6.31 -20.90
CA ASN A 45 -15.92 4.89 -20.89
C ASN A 45 -14.48 4.65 -20.41
N ILE A 46 -14.24 3.47 -19.84
CA ILE A 46 -12.91 3.05 -19.39
C ILE A 46 -11.96 2.97 -20.59
N LEU A 47 -10.76 3.54 -20.45
CA LEU A 47 -9.69 3.42 -21.45
C LEU A 47 -8.91 2.12 -21.24
N TYR A 48 -8.57 1.46 -22.34
CA TYR A 48 -7.86 0.19 -22.34
C TYR A 48 -6.42 0.37 -22.80
N PRO A 49 -5.45 -0.36 -22.20
CA PRO A 49 -4.07 -0.33 -22.65
C PRO A 49 -3.93 -0.88 -24.07
N LYS A 50 -3.21 -0.16 -24.93
CA LYS A 50 -2.94 -0.47 -26.33
C LYS A 50 -1.48 -0.15 -26.64
N GLU A 51 -0.79 -1.05 -27.33
CA GLU A 51 0.60 -0.83 -27.77
C GLU A 51 0.62 -0.09 -29.12
N ASP A 52 1.44 0.96 -29.22
CA ASP A 52 1.91 1.49 -30.50
C ASP A 52 3.26 0.85 -30.84
N ARG A 53 3.27 -0.01 -31.87
CA ARG A 53 4.44 -0.82 -32.25
C ARG A 53 5.54 0.00 -32.92
N ASP A 54 5.18 1.09 -33.60
CA ASP A 54 6.12 1.90 -34.36
C ASP A 54 6.94 2.77 -33.42
N GLN A 55 6.27 3.40 -32.46
CA GLN A 55 6.90 4.23 -31.45
C GLN A 55 7.34 3.45 -30.20
N LYS A 56 6.89 2.20 -30.04
CA LYS A 56 7.12 1.34 -28.87
C LYS A 56 6.65 2.01 -27.57
N ILE A 57 5.50 2.67 -27.62
CA ILE A 57 4.89 3.36 -26.48
C ILE A 57 3.58 2.67 -26.06
N LEU A 58 3.26 2.77 -24.77
CA LEU A 58 1.97 2.35 -24.23
C LEU A 58 0.97 3.51 -24.35
N LEU A 59 -0.18 3.22 -24.96
CA LEU A 59 -1.31 4.12 -25.09
C LEU A 59 -2.50 3.59 -24.28
N TYR A 60 -3.40 4.48 -23.91
CA TYR A 60 -4.73 4.17 -23.40
C TYR A 60 -5.77 4.61 -24.44
N ALA A 61 -6.53 3.66 -24.97
CA ALA A 61 -7.48 3.87 -26.06
C ALA A 61 -8.91 3.52 -25.64
N CYS A 62 -9.87 4.32 -26.10
CA CYS A 62 -11.29 3.97 -25.95
C CYS A 62 -11.70 2.93 -27.01
N ARG A 63 -12.72 2.11 -26.70
CA ARG A 63 -13.33 1.18 -27.68
C ARG A 63 -14.51 1.79 -28.44
N ASN A 64 -15.11 2.84 -27.89
CA ASN A 64 -16.34 3.45 -28.41
C ASN A 64 -16.08 4.72 -29.23
N CYS A 65 -14.87 5.27 -29.17
CA CYS A 65 -14.44 6.47 -29.91
C CYS A 65 -12.94 6.39 -30.21
N ASP A 66 -12.43 7.31 -31.03
CA ASP A 66 -11.02 7.33 -31.48
C ASP A 66 -10.05 7.98 -30.47
N HIS A 67 -10.54 8.32 -29.29
CA HIS A 67 -9.76 8.93 -28.22
C HIS A 67 -8.62 8.02 -27.74
N GLN A 68 -7.40 8.54 -27.76
CA GLN A 68 -6.17 7.86 -27.36
C GLN A 68 -5.27 8.82 -26.57
N GLU A 69 -4.66 8.34 -25.49
CA GLU A 69 -3.72 9.10 -24.67
C GLU A 69 -2.45 8.29 -24.38
N VAL A 70 -1.31 8.97 -24.20
CA VAL A 70 -0.04 8.32 -23.84
C VAL A 70 -0.06 7.95 -22.36
N ALA A 71 0.40 6.75 -22.03
CA ALA A 71 0.42 6.28 -20.65
C ALA A 71 1.52 6.96 -19.82
N ASP A 72 1.13 7.53 -18.67
CA ASP A 72 2.07 8.10 -17.68
C ASP A 72 2.82 7.02 -16.87
N ASN A 73 2.26 5.81 -16.79
CA ASN A 73 2.78 4.67 -16.04
C ASN A 73 2.69 3.40 -16.89
N PHE A 74 3.74 2.59 -16.91
CA PHE A 74 3.82 1.35 -17.67
C PHE A 74 3.24 0.13 -16.92
N CYS A 75 2.91 0.29 -15.63
CA CYS A 75 2.25 -0.76 -14.87
C CYS A 75 0.76 -0.84 -15.26
N VAL A 76 0.42 -1.81 -16.10
CA VAL A 76 -0.98 -2.06 -16.54
C VAL A 76 -1.80 -2.76 -15.47
N TYR A 77 -1.20 -3.76 -14.81
CA TYR A 77 -1.85 -4.56 -13.80
C TYR A 77 -0.88 -4.90 -12.68
N ARG A 78 -1.36 -4.76 -11.44
CA ARG A 78 -0.65 -5.16 -10.23
C ARG A 78 -1.63 -5.94 -9.35
N ASN A 79 -1.31 -7.20 -9.09
CA ASN A 79 -2.00 -7.97 -8.07
C ASN A 79 -1.23 -7.84 -6.76
N GLU A 80 -1.81 -7.18 -5.76
CA GLU A 80 -1.24 -7.15 -4.41
C GLU A 80 -1.97 -8.20 -3.56
N ILE A 81 -1.28 -9.33 -3.31
CA ILE A 81 -1.78 -10.34 -2.39
C ILE A 81 -1.54 -9.82 -0.97
N HIS A 82 -2.56 -9.20 -0.40
CA HIS A 82 -2.55 -8.84 1.02
C HIS A 82 -2.74 -10.12 1.84
N HIS A 83 -1.67 -10.60 2.46
CA HIS A 83 -1.83 -11.47 3.62
C HIS A 83 -2.49 -10.64 4.73
N SER A 84 -3.51 -11.20 5.39
CA SER A 84 -4.39 -10.56 6.37
C SER A 84 -3.64 -9.97 7.56
N VAL A 85 -3.03 -8.81 7.36
CA VAL A 85 -2.46 -7.97 8.40
C VAL A 85 -2.56 -6.53 7.91
N GLY A 86 -3.73 -5.96 8.14
CA GLY A 86 -4.02 -4.58 7.75
C GLY A 86 -5.29 -4.45 6.95
N GLU A 87 -6.36 -5.15 7.33
CA GLU A 87 -7.69 -4.60 7.10
C GLU A 87 -7.67 -3.25 7.83
N ARG A 88 -7.47 -2.16 7.07
CA ARG A 88 -7.70 -0.82 7.59
C ARG A 88 -9.13 -0.87 8.09
N THR A 89 -9.29 -0.93 9.41
CA THR A 89 -10.59 -0.76 10.04
C THR A 89 -11.06 0.61 9.55
N GLN A 90 -11.95 0.62 8.56
CA GLN A 90 -12.74 1.79 8.27
C GLN A 90 -13.62 1.92 9.50
N VAL A 91 -13.10 2.58 10.54
CA VAL A 91 -13.83 2.87 11.76
C VAL A 91 -14.90 3.87 11.32
N LEU A 92 -16.07 3.34 10.99
CA LEU A 92 -17.24 4.14 10.68
C LEU A 92 -17.58 4.93 11.94
N GLN A 93 -17.85 6.22 11.78
CA GLN A 93 -18.15 7.12 12.89
C GLN A 93 -19.38 6.65 13.69
N ASP A 94 -20.26 5.88 13.04
CA ASP A 94 -21.50 5.35 13.59
C ASP A 94 -21.29 4.24 14.64
N VAL A 95 -20.12 3.62 14.67
CA VAL A 95 -19.79 2.56 15.66
C VAL A 95 -19.88 3.11 17.10
N ALA A 96 -19.55 4.38 17.30
CA ALA A 96 -19.64 5.01 18.62
C ALA A 96 -21.09 5.22 19.11
N ALA A 97 -22.07 5.24 18.20
CA ALA A 97 -23.48 5.47 18.50
C ALA A 97 -24.26 4.17 18.77
N ASP A 98 -23.70 3.01 18.40
CA ASP A 98 -24.36 1.72 18.60
C ASP A 98 -24.51 1.41 20.12
N PRO A 99 -25.75 1.26 20.63
CA PRO A 99 -25.99 0.92 22.04
C PRO A 99 -25.76 -0.56 22.34
N THR A 100 -25.62 -1.42 21.32
CA THR A 100 -25.42 -2.87 21.49
C THR A 100 -23.96 -3.26 21.68
N LEU A 101 -23.02 -2.35 21.36
CA LEU A 101 -21.59 -2.58 21.52
C LEU A 101 -21.12 -2.34 22.96
N PRO A 102 -20.16 -3.14 23.45
CA PRO A 102 -19.65 -2.99 24.80
C PRO A 102 -18.81 -1.71 24.95
N ARG A 103 -19.02 -1.01 26.08
CA ARG A 103 -18.33 0.23 26.44
C ARG A 103 -17.42 0.02 27.64
N THR A 104 -16.24 0.62 27.62
CA THR A 104 -15.32 0.64 28.76
C THR A 104 -14.98 2.07 29.18
N LYS A 105 -14.74 2.25 30.48
CA LYS A 105 -14.24 3.50 31.08
C LYS A 105 -12.78 3.42 31.51
N SER A 106 -12.15 2.26 31.32
CA SER A 106 -10.76 2.02 31.73
C SER A 106 -9.74 2.65 30.79
N VAL A 107 -10.15 3.04 29.58
CA VAL A 107 -9.29 3.61 28.53
C VAL A 107 -9.73 5.04 28.25
N ARG A 108 -8.76 5.97 28.22
CA ARG A 108 -8.98 7.37 27.83
C ARG A 108 -8.52 7.62 26.40
N CYS A 109 -9.28 8.41 25.65
CA CYS A 109 -8.89 8.80 24.29
C CYS A 109 -7.61 9.65 24.32
N THR A 110 -6.61 9.32 23.49
CA THR A 110 -5.35 10.07 23.40
C THR A 110 -5.49 11.45 22.73
N GLN A 111 -6.59 11.68 21.99
CA GLN A 111 -6.85 12.93 21.27
C GLN A 111 -7.69 13.93 22.09
N CYS A 112 -8.77 13.46 22.73
CA CYS A 112 -9.73 14.31 23.44
C CYS A 112 -9.85 14.02 24.94
N ASN A 113 -9.13 13.04 25.47
CA ASN A 113 -9.13 12.62 26.88
C ASN A 113 -10.51 12.22 27.45
N HIS A 114 -11.48 11.95 26.57
CA HIS A 114 -12.78 11.40 26.95
C HIS A 114 -12.61 10.00 27.56
N GLY A 115 -13.37 9.72 28.61
CA GLY A 115 -13.22 8.53 29.45
C GLY A 115 -14.10 7.36 29.07
N GLU A 116 -14.64 7.33 27.85
CA GLU A 116 -15.46 6.22 27.36
C GLU A 116 -14.97 5.79 25.98
N ALA A 117 -14.84 4.48 25.78
CA ALA A 117 -14.43 3.89 24.51
C ALA A 117 -15.28 2.65 24.20
N VAL A 118 -15.60 2.48 22.91
CA VAL A 118 -16.26 1.29 22.36
C VAL A 118 -15.18 0.35 21.82
N PHE A 119 -15.31 -0.96 22.07
CA PHE A 119 -14.43 -1.97 21.49
C PHE A 119 -15.24 -3.04 20.76
N PHE A 120 -14.69 -3.55 19.67
CA PHE A 120 -15.29 -4.61 18.88
C PHE A 120 -14.18 -5.41 18.20
N GLN A 121 -14.43 -6.70 17.97
CA GLN A 121 -13.52 -7.55 17.21
C GLN A 121 -14.02 -7.59 15.77
N VAL A 122 -13.16 -7.26 14.83
CA VAL A 122 -13.44 -7.50 13.41
C VAL A 122 -13.19 -8.96 13.11
N ASN A 123 -14.22 -9.64 12.60
CA ASN A 123 -14.05 -10.94 11.97
C ASN A 123 -13.80 -10.68 10.49
N SER A 124 -12.54 -10.64 10.09
CA SER A 124 -12.18 -10.62 8.68
C SER A 124 -12.59 -11.97 8.08
N CYS A 125 -13.73 -12.02 7.38
CA CYS A 125 -14.10 -13.20 6.62
C CYS A 125 -13.20 -13.30 5.39
N SER A 126 -12.04 -13.91 5.55
CA SER A 126 -11.13 -14.23 4.45
C SER A 126 -11.35 -15.67 3.98
N TYR A 127 -12.54 -15.98 3.45
CA TYR A 127 -12.88 -17.19 2.70
C TYR A 127 -14.11 -16.85 1.83
N ALA A 128 -14.21 -17.14 0.53
CA ALA A 128 -13.38 -17.83 -0.45
C ALA A 128 -13.73 -17.24 -1.84
#